data_AF-A0A7J8C4Y5-F1
#
_entry.id   AF-A0A7J8C4Y5-F1
#
_cell.length_a   1.000
_cell.length_b   1.000
_cell.length_c   1.000
_cell.angle_alpha   90.00
_cell.angle_beta   90.00
_cell.angle_gamma   90.00
#
_symmetry.space_group_name_H-M   'P 1'
#
loop_
_entity.id
_entity.type
_entity.pdbx_description
1 polymer ?
#
loop_
_entity_poly.entity_id
_entity_poly.type
_entity_poly.pdbx_seq_one_letter_code
_entity_poly.pdbx_strand_id
1 'polypeptide(L)'
;MVCRKPADPVDWPPLVLGLLTLLKQFHARYTEQFLALIGQFIRSTVEQCTSQKIPEMPADVVGALLFLEDYVRYTKLPRRVAEAHVPNFIFDEFRTIL
;
A
#
# COMPACT_ATOMS: atom_id res chain seq x y z
N MET A 1 -10.23 -8.99 1.15
CA MET A 1 -10.38 -10.39 1.62
C MET A 1 -9.71 -10.45 2.97
N VAL A 2 -10.42 -10.83 4.03
CA VAL A 2 -9.83 -10.97 5.37
C VAL A 2 -9.58 -12.44 5.61
N CYS A 3 -8.39 -12.80 6.09
CA CYS A 3 -8.08 -14.16 6.50
C CYS A 3 -9.06 -14.64 7.55
N ARG A 4 -9.47 -15.91 7.47
CA ARG A 4 -10.43 -16.49 8.41
C ARG A 4 -9.83 -16.60 9.82
N LYS A 5 -8.50 -16.62 9.94
CA LYS A 5 -7.75 -16.49 11.19
C LYS A 5 -6.69 -15.39 11.08
N PRO A 6 -6.40 -14.66 12.16
CA PRO A 6 -5.39 -13.59 12.17
C PRO A 6 -3.95 -14.07 11.92
N ALA A 7 -3.67 -15.37 12.04
CA ALA A 7 -2.37 -15.97 11.77
C ALA A 7 -2.23 -16.57 10.36
N ASP A 8 -3.30 -16.59 9.56
CA ASP A 8 -3.18 -17.11 8.20
C ASP A 8 -2.44 -16.08 7.33
N PRO A 9 -1.45 -16.50 6.53
CA PRO A 9 -0.72 -15.59 5.64
C PRO A 9 -1.74 -14.91 4.73
N VAL A 10 -1.68 -13.59 4.66
CA VAL A 10 -2.65 -12.86 3.85
C VAL A 10 -2.32 -13.08 2.38
N ASP A 11 -3.22 -13.76 1.66
CA ASP A 11 -3.13 -14.04 0.22
C ASP A 11 -3.39 -12.77 -0.62
N TRP A 12 -2.62 -11.71 -0.39
CA TRP A 12 -2.62 -10.51 -1.23
C TRP A 12 -1.95 -10.67 -2.61
N PRO A 13 -1.00 -11.58 -2.88
CA PRO A 13 -0.35 -11.67 -4.20
C PRO A 13 -1.30 -11.83 -5.39
N PRO A 14 -2.38 -12.66 -5.34
CA PRO A 14 -3.37 -12.71 -6.42
C PRO A 14 -4.06 -11.38 -6.68
N LEU A 15 -4.33 -10.59 -5.63
CA LEU A 15 -4.93 -9.26 -5.79
C LEU A 15 -3.94 -8.29 -6.44
N VAL A 16 -2.69 -8.26 -5.97
CA VAL A 16 -1.64 -7.39 -6.51
C VAL A 16 -1.39 -7.70 -7.98
N LEU A 17 -1.23 -8.98 -8.32
CA LEU A 17 -1.01 -9.42 -9.70
C LEU A 17 -2.24 -9.18 -10.57
N GLY A 18 -3.44 -9.45 -10.06
CA GLY A 18 -4.70 -9.18 -10.76
C GLY A 18 -4.85 -7.71 -11.11
N LEU A 19 -4.67 -6.81 -10.14
CA LEU A 19 -4.77 -5.37 -10.37
C LEU A 19 -3.64 -4.89 -11.29
N LEU A 20 -2.42 -5.41 -11.14
CA LEU A 20 -1.32 -5.09 -12.02
C LEU A 20 -1.62 -5.47 -13.47
N THR A 21 -2.09 -6.69 -13.72
CA THR A 21 -2.43 -7.14 -15.07
C THR A 21 -3.56 -6.30 -15.67
N LEU A 22 -4.57 -5.97 -14.89
CA LEU A 22 -5.67 -5.09 -15.31
C LEU A 22 -5.15 -3.71 -15.70
N LEU A 23 -4.38 -3.05 -14.83
CA LEU A 23 -3.86 -1.70 -15.09
C LEU A 23 -2.91 -1.66 -16.30
N LYS A 24 -2.14 -2.74 -16.53
CA LYS A 24 -1.27 -2.87 -17.71
C LYS A 24 -2.03 -2.98 -19.04
N GLN A 25 -3.32 -3.36 -19.01
CA GLN A 25 -4.14 -3.41 -20.23
C GLN A 25 -4.61 -2.01 -20.68
N PHE A 26 -4.57 -1.02 -19.79
CA PHE A 26 -5.01 0.34 -20.08
C PHE A 26 -3.83 1.32 -20.23
N HIS A 27 -4.16 2.56 -20.61
CA HIS A 27 -3.17 3.63 -20.72
C HIS A 27 -2.46 3.88 -19.38
N ALA A 28 -1.15 4.17 -19.41
CA ALA A 28 -0.31 4.35 -18.21
C ALA A 28 -0.86 5.39 -17.21
N ARG A 29 -1.62 6.37 -17.70
CA ARG A 29 -2.35 7.35 -16.91
C ARG A 29 -3.21 6.73 -15.80
N TYR A 30 -3.82 5.58 -16.02
CA TYR A 30 -4.61 4.91 -14.98
C TYR A 30 -3.75 4.32 -13.86
N THR A 31 -2.54 3.85 -14.21
CA THR A 31 -1.57 3.41 -13.20
C THR A 31 -1.08 4.58 -12.36
N GLU A 32 -0.77 5.72 -12.99
CA GLU A 32 -0.39 6.95 -12.28
C GLU A 32 -1.50 7.45 -11.36
N GLN A 33 -2.75 7.46 -11.84
CA GLN A 33 -3.92 7.81 -11.03
C GLN A 33 -4.12 6.85 -9.85
N PHE A 34 -3.98 5.55 -10.09
CA PHE A 34 -4.05 4.55 -9.02
C PHE A 34 -3.00 4.79 -7.93
N LEU A 35 -1.74 5.00 -8.31
CA LEU A 35 -0.64 5.28 -7.38
C LEU A 35 -0.86 6.59 -6.60
N ALA A 36 -1.39 7.62 -7.26
CA ALA A 36 -1.75 8.87 -6.58
C ALA A 36 -2.88 8.67 -5.56
N LEU A 37 -3.91 7.90 -5.91
CA LEU A 37 -5.06 7.62 -5.03
C LEU A 37 -4.68 6.77 -3.83
N ILE A 38 -3.91 5.68 -4.01
CA ILE A 38 -3.47 4.85 -2.88
C ILE A 38 -2.53 5.62 -1.95
N GLY A 39 -1.65 6.46 -2.48
CA GLY A 39 -0.80 7.32 -1.65
C GLY A 39 -1.57 8.43 -0.95
N GLN A 40 -2.61 8.98 -1.56
CA GLN A 40 -3.55 9.90 -0.88
C GLN A 40 -4.30 9.19 0.24
N PHE A 41 -4.81 7.98 0.00
CA PHE A 41 -5.46 7.15 1.00
C PHE A 41 -4.56 6.99 2.23
N ILE A 42 -3.35 6.44 2.04
CA ILE A 42 -2.37 6.24 3.12
C ILE A 42 -2.13 7.52 3.92
N ARG A 43 -1.81 8.64 3.24
CA ARG A 43 -1.52 9.92 3.90
C ARG A 43 -2.71 10.43 4.72
N SER A 44 -3.91 10.40 4.13
CA SER A 44 -5.11 10.90 4.77
C SER A 44 -5.51 10.07 6.00
N THR A 45 -5.35 8.74 5.94
CA THR A 45 -5.66 7.85 7.06
C THR A 45 -4.63 8.01 8.18
N VAL A 46 -3.34 8.12 7.85
CA VAL A 46 -2.29 8.39 8.86
C VAL A 46 -2.53 9.73 9.56
N GLU A 47 -2.83 10.79 8.81
CA GLU A 47 -3.14 12.12 9.36
C GLU A 47 -4.36 12.12 10.29
N GLN A 48 -5.39 11.35 9.97
CA GLN A 48 -6.56 11.17 10.84
C GLN A 48 -6.20 10.48 12.17
N CYS A 49 -5.25 9.54 12.13
CA CYS A 49 -4.83 8.79 13.31
C CYS A 49 -3.91 9.58 14.23
N THR A 50 -3.10 10.52 13.73
CA THR A 50 -2.29 11.42 14.58
C THR A 50 -3.15 12.30 15.50
N SER A 51 -4.42 12.54 15.15
CA SER A 51 -5.38 13.28 15.98
C SER A 51 -5.98 12.44 17.10
N GLN A 52 -5.87 11.11 17.03
CA GLN A 52 -6.36 10.17 18.03
C GLN A 52 -5.18 9.72 18.90
N LYS A 53 -5.39 9.51 20.20
CA LYS A 53 -4.36 9.00 21.14
C LYS A 53 -4.04 7.50 20.90
N ILE A 54 -3.85 7.09 19.66
CA ILE A 54 -3.60 5.70 19.27
C ILE A 54 -2.21 5.66 18.61
N PRO A 55 -1.19 5.10 19.27
CA PRO A 55 0.18 5.07 18.78
C PRO A 55 0.44 3.95 17.74
N GLU A 56 -0.60 3.33 17.19
CA GLU A 56 -0.48 2.15 16.32
C GLU A 56 -1.00 2.44 14.91
N MET A 57 -0.22 2.03 13.90
CA MET A 57 -0.56 2.21 12.49
C MET A 57 -1.87 1.47 12.15
N PRO A 58 -2.85 2.12 11.50
CA PRO A 58 -4.12 1.46 11.17
C PRO A 58 -3.93 0.24 10.27
N ALA A 59 -4.71 -0.82 10.51
CA ALA A 59 -4.63 -2.06 9.73
C ALA A 59 -4.84 -1.84 8.22
N ASP A 60 -5.67 -0.87 7.84
CA ASP A 60 -5.88 -0.54 6.42
C ASP A 60 -4.66 0.13 5.79
N VAL A 61 -3.92 0.95 6.56
CA VAL A 61 -2.67 1.57 6.13
C VAL A 61 -1.59 0.50 5.97
N VAL A 62 -1.47 -0.39 6.97
CA VAL A 62 -0.61 -1.57 6.93
C VAL A 62 -0.87 -2.40 5.66
N GLY A 63 -2.13 -2.73 5.38
CA GLY A 63 -2.51 -3.49 4.19
C GLY A 63 -2.17 -2.76 2.88
N ALA A 64 -2.41 -1.44 2.82
CA ALA A 64 -2.09 -0.63 1.65
C ALA A 64 -0.57 -0.52 1.41
N LEU A 65 0.24 -0.41 2.47
CA LEU A 65 1.70 -0.38 2.39
C LEU A 65 2.28 -1.73 1.92
N LEU A 66 1.77 -2.85 2.45
CA LEU A 66 2.14 -4.20 1.96
C LEU A 66 1.78 -4.38 0.49
N PHE A 67 0.58 -3.96 0.10
CA PHE A 67 0.14 -3.99 -1.28
C PHE A 67 1.09 -3.18 -2.18
N LEU A 68 1.45 -1.95 -1.76
CA LEU A 68 2.28 -1.06 -2.56
C LEU A 68 3.72 -1.58 -2.68
N GLU A 69 4.24 -2.20 -1.64
CA GLU A 69 5.55 -2.85 -1.66
C GLU A 69 5.60 -4.04 -2.63
N ASP A 70 4.62 -4.96 -2.55
CA ASP A 70 4.52 -6.08 -3.49
C ASP A 70 4.27 -5.57 -4.91
N TYR A 71 3.48 -4.51 -5.08
CA TYR A 71 3.25 -3.89 -6.39
C TYR A 71 4.57 -3.41 -6.99
N VAL A 72 5.38 -2.65 -6.25
CA VAL A 72 6.70 -2.18 -6.70
C VAL A 72 7.62 -3.37 -7.01
N ARG A 73 7.60 -4.39 -6.17
CA ARG A 73 8.39 -5.62 -6.36
C ARG A 73 8.03 -6.36 -7.65
N TYR A 74 6.74 -6.63 -7.88
CA TYR A 74 6.28 -7.37 -9.07
C TYR A 74 6.41 -6.57 -10.36
N THR A 75 6.29 -5.25 -10.28
CA THR A 75 6.48 -4.36 -11.44
C THR A 75 7.93 -4.06 -11.76
N LYS A 76 8.85 -4.33 -10.81
CA LYS A 76 10.26 -3.89 -10.86
C LYS A 76 10.38 -2.37 -11.01
N LEU A 77 9.40 -1.63 -10.52
CA LEU A 77 9.49 -0.17 -10.47
C LEU A 77 10.53 0.25 -9.43
N PRO A 78 11.23 1.37 -9.65
CA PRO A 78 12.12 1.88 -8.62
C PRO A 78 11.29 2.39 -7.43
N ARG A 79 11.74 2.11 -6.21
CA ARG A 79 11.06 2.47 -4.94
C ARG A 79 10.63 3.95 -4.91
N ARG A 80 11.43 4.84 -5.48
CA ARG A 80 11.13 6.28 -5.65
C ARG A 80 9.76 6.59 -6.25
N VAL A 81 9.18 5.68 -7.04
CA VAL A 81 7.83 5.85 -7.62
C VAL A 81 6.76 5.77 -6.53
N ALA A 82 6.91 4.85 -5.57
CA ALA A 82 6.01 4.79 -4.41
C ALA A 82 6.28 5.93 -3.42
N GLU A 83 7.55 6.29 -3.23
CA GLU A 83 7.98 7.38 -2.34
C GLU A 83 7.49 8.76 -2.83
N ALA A 84 7.24 8.92 -4.13
CA ALA A 84 6.61 10.12 -4.68
C ALA A 84 5.17 10.33 -4.18
N HIS A 85 4.52 9.27 -3.68
CA HIS A 85 3.13 9.31 -3.23
C HIS A 85 2.96 9.08 -1.73
N VAL A 86 3.94 8.44 -1.07
CA VAL A 86 3.92 8.11 0.36
C VAL A 86 5.28 8.50 0.99
N PRO A 87 5.30 9.31 2.06
CA PRO A 87 6.53 9.68 2.75
C PRO A 87 7.37 8.48 3.22
N ASN A 88 8.70 8.56 3.10
CA ASN A 88 9.62 7.48 3.46
C ASN A 88 9.50 7.01 4.90
N PHE A 89 9.27 7.93 5.86
CA PHE A 89 9.14 7.57 7.27
C PHE A 89 7.99 6.58 7.52
N ILE A 90 6.90 6.66 6.75
CA ILE A 90 5.74 5.76 6.88
C ILE A 90 6.11 4.34 6.42
N PHE A 91 6.90 4.23 5.34
CA PHE A 91 7.39 2.94 4.86
C PHE A 91 8.32 2.27 5.87
N ASP A 92 9.20 3.06 6.49
CA ASP A 92 10.22 2.54 7.40
C ASP A 92 9.62 2.16 8.76
N GLU A 93 8.70 2.98 9.29
CA GLU A 93 7.95 2.72 10.53
C GLU A 93 7.11 1.45 10.43
N PHE A 94 6.42 1.25 9.31
CA PHE A 94 5.60 0.05 9.10
C PHE A 94 6.40 -1.26 9.17
N ARG A 95 7.63 -1.29 8.63
CA ARG A 95 8.51 -2.46 8.67
C ARG A 95 9.10 -2.75 10.06
N THR A 96 9.05 -1.78 10.99
CA THR A 96 9.48 -2.01 12.37
C THR A 96 8.39 -2.62 13.25
N ILE A 97 7.12 -2.54 12.83
CA ILE A 97 5.95 -3.03 13.57
C ILE A 97 5.63 -4.51 13.22
N LEU A 98 6.13 -5.00 12.07
CA LEU A 98 5.84 -6.32 11.49
C LEU A 98 7.05 -7.24 11.55
#